data_AF-A0A369NDB4-F1
#
_entry.id   AF-A0A369NDB4-F1
#
_cell.length_a   1.000
_cell.length_b   1.000
_cell.length_c   1.000
_cell.angle_alpha   90.00
_cell.angle_beta   90.00
_cell.angle_gamma   90.00
#
_symmetry.space_group_name_H-M   'P 1'
#
loop_
_entity.id
_entity.type
_entity.pdbx_description
1 polymer ?
#
loop_
_entity_poly.entity_id
_entity_poly.type
_entity_poly.pdbx_seq_one_letter_code
_entity_poly.pdbx_strand_id
1 'polypeptide(L)'
;MSVEEVFKAAPGCQKVLMAALEACRTPRTPSELDSIMDEVLRCNRSVYRPAELRALLERYGALAYEPSEEEQAAQAALETGGEPELVVDEDGNFVTTAPTEGVWAITEAGAAYLDSDPIGAKAQALLAKDAVYLPVYRALLEFAAECPRDKSAIDAVIDPHPLVQNPRLFAGYFLGELERIDAMEWADAWHVTERGLDLLEALRDGEDDESGVAAKEA
;
A
#
# COMPACT_ATOMS: atom_id res chain seq x y z
N MET A 1 1.16 2.44 21.52
CA MET A 1 0.57 1.99 20.25
C MET A 1 1.56 2.38 19.18
N SER A 2 2.02 1.44 18.37
CA SER A 2 3.08 1.64 17.38
C SER A 2 2.50 1.64 15.97
N VAL A 3 3.14 2.37 15.05
CA VAL A 3 2.70 2.45 13.64
C VAL A 3 2.59 1.06 13.01
N GLU A 4 3.49 0.12 13.33
CA GLU A 4 3.45 -1.24 12.80
C GLU A 4 2.12 -1.98 13.11
N GLU A 5 1.49 -1.69 14.25
CA GLU A 5 0.25 -2.37 14.66
C GLU A 5 -0.94 -2.04 13.75
N VAL A 6 -0.93 -0.91 13.02
CA VAL A 6 -1.99 -0.57 12.06
C VAL A 6 -2.06 -1.60 10.93
N PHE A 7 -0.90 -2.08 10.47
CA PHE A 7 -0.78 -3.07 9.40
C PHE A 7 -1.17 -4.48 9.86
N LYS A 8 -1.13 -4.74 11.17
CA LYS A 8 -1.68 -5.97 11.77
C LYS A 8 -3.19 -5.89 11.93
N ALA A 9 -3.72 -4.69 12.21
CA ALA A 9 -5.15 -4.45 12.36
C ALA A 9 -5.91 -4.51 11.03
N ALA A 10 -5.28 -4.08 9.92
CA ALA A 10 -5.87 -4.10 8.58
C ALA A 10 -4.91 -4.72 7.54
N PRO A 11 -4.64 -6.04 7.62
CA PRO A 11 -3.60 -6.69 6.80
C PRO A 11 -3.87 -6.62 5.29
N GLY A 12 -5.14 -6.64 4.87
CA GLY A 12 -5.52 -6.49 3.47
C GLY A 12 -5.40 -5.06 2.94
N CYS A 13 -5.18 -4.06 3.80
CA CYS A 13 -5.12 -2.65 3.42
C CYS A 13 -3.68 -2.12 3.35
N GLN A 14 -2.66 -2.99 3.38
CA GLN A 14 -1.26 -2.57 3.44
C GLN A 14 -0.88 -1.56 2.36
N LYS A 15 -1.24 -1.83 1.09
CA LYS A 15 -0.92 -0.95 -0.03
C LYS A 15 -1.53 0.45 0.13
N VAL A 16 -2.83 0.53 0.45
CA VAL A 16 -3.52 1.82 0.63
C VAL A 16 -3.00 2.58 1.86
N LEU A 17 -2.65 1.88 2.94
CA LEU A 17 -2.07 2.51 4.13
C LEU A 17 -0.68 3.09 3.82
N MET A 18 0.17 2.35 3.10
CA MET A 18 1.48 2.86 2.66
C MET A 18 1.34 4.05 1.70
N ALA A 19 0.40 3.98 0.76
CA ALA A 19 0.11 5.08 -0.17
C ALA A 19 -0.38 6.35 0.56
N ALA A 20 -1.22 6.20 1.57
CA ALA A 20 -1.68 7.32 2.39
C ALA A 20 -0.53 7.99 3.16
N LEU A 21 0.37 7.20 3.76
CA LEU A 21 1.56 7.72 4.44
C LEU A 21 2.45 8.51 3.46
N GLU A 22 2.76 7.94 2.30
CA GLU A 22 3.58 8.60 1.29
C GLU A 22 2.92 9.91 0.80
N ALA A 23 1.61 9.88 0.53
CA ALA A 23 0.86 11.07 0.10
C ALA A 23 0.89 12.20 1.14
N CYS A 24 0.84 11.84 2.43
CA CYS A 24 0.88 12.75 3.57
C CYS A 24 2.28 13.23 3.97
N ARG A 25 3.34 12.85 3.25
CA ARG A 25 4.65 13.56 3.35
C ARG A 25 4.51 15.05 3.03
N THR A 26 3.54 15.38 2.18
CA THR A 26 3.02 16.73 2.01
C THR A 26 1.64 16.79 2.65
N PRO A 27 1.28 17.83 3.43
CA PRO A 27 -0.06 17.96 3.97
C PRO A 27 -1.15 17.83 2.89
N ARG A 28 -2.19 17.06 3.15
CA ARG A 28 -3.32 16.81 2.24
C ARG A 28 -4.65 17.09 2.92
N THR A 29 -5.61 17.65 2.19
CA THR A 29 -6.97 17.71 2.73
C THR A 29 -7.59 16.30 2.80
N PRO A 30 -8.62 16.07 3.64
CA PRO A 30 -9.42 14.85 3.63
C PRO A 30 -9.88 14.45 2.23
N SER A 31 -10.42 15.39 1.43
CA SER A 31 -10.92 15.10 0.09
C SER A 31 -9.82 14.67 -0.90
N GLU A 32 -8.64 15.31 -0.83
CA GLU A 32 -7.48 14.94 -1.65
C GLU A 32 -6.98 13.54 -1.29
N LEU A 33 -6.82 13.28 0.00
CA LEU A 33 -6.31 12.00 0.50
C LEU A 33 -7.30 10.86 0.23
N ASP A 34 -8.61 11.09 0.41
CA ASP A 34 -9.65 10.12 0.11
C ASP A 34 -9.62 9.74 -1.38
N SER A 35 -9.42 10.71 -2.28
CA SER A 35 -9.30 10.44 -3.72
C SER A 35 -8.09 9.56 -4.06
N ILE A 36 -6.94 9.78 -3.41
CA ILE A 36 -5.74 8.96 -3.57
C ILE A 36 -5.98 7.53 -3.06
N MET A 37 -6.59 7.41 -1.88
CA MET A 37 -6.87 6.12 -1.26
C MET A 37 -7.91 5.32 -2.04
N ASP A 38 -8.95 5.97 -2.55
CA ASP A 38 -9.99 5.35 -3.35
C ASP A 38 -9.44 4.73 -4.63
N GLU A 39 -8.48 5.39 -5.30
CA GLU A 39 -7.82 4.83 -6.48
C GLU A 39 -7.16 3.48 -6.16
N VAL A 40 -6.41 3.42 -5.07
CA VAL A 40 -5.74 2.17 -4.62
C VAL A 40 -6.77 1.13 -4.18
N LEU A 41 -7.86 1.55 -3.55
CA LEU A 41 -8.92 0.66 -3.08
C LEU A 41 -9.73 0.03 -4.23
N ARG A 42 -9.77 0.62 -5.44
CA ARG A 42 -10.45 -0.02 -6.60
C ARG A 42 -9.90 -1.40 -6.92
N CYS A 43 -8.59 -1.59 -6.72
CA CYS A 43 -7.90 -2.85 -6.97
C CYS A 43 -7.94 -3.78 -5.75
N ASN A 44 -8.52 -3.33 -4.63
CA ASN A 44 -8.57 -4.05 -3.37
C ASN A 44 -10.01 -4.52 -3.07
N ARG A 45 -10.17 -5.68 -2.40
CA ARG A 45 -11.48 -6.17 -1.91
C ARG A 45 -11.81 -5.67 -0.50
N SER A 46 -11.23 -4.55 -0.09
CA SER A 46 -11.42 -4.02 1.27
C SER A 46 -12.86 -3.56 1.51
N VAL A 47 -13.34 -3.79 2.73
CA VAL A 47 -14.62 -3.23 3.22
C VAL A 47 -14.45 -1.87 3.88
N TYR A 48 -13.20 -1.46 4.14
CA TYR A 48 -12.90 -0.19 4.78
C TYR A 48 -13.00 0.98 3.80
N ARG A 49 -13.58 2.08 4.28
CA ARG A 49 -13.57 3.36 3.57
C ARG A 49 -12.32 4.17 3.89
N PRO A 50 -11.89 5.10 3.01
CA PRO A 50 -10.74 5.98 3.28
C PRO A 50 -10.78 6.66 4.65
N ALA A 51 -11.92 7.21 5.05
CA ALA A 51 -12.10 7.85 6.35
C ALA A 51 -11.80 6.91 7.55
N GLU A 52 -12.18 5.64 7.46
CA GLU A 52 -11.91 4.64 8.52
C GLU A 52 -10.43 4.29 8.59
N LEU A 53 -9.77 4.21 7.44
CA LEU A 53 -8.33 3.97 7.34
C LEU A 53 -7.52 5.17 7.84
N ARG A 54 -7.93 6.40 7.55
CA ARG A 54 -7.33 7.63 8.11
C ARG A 54 -7.44 7.66 9.62
N ALA A 55 -8.63 7.37 10.16
CA ALA A 55 -8.84 7.28 11.61
C ALA A 55 -7.98 6.18 12.27
N LEU A 56 -7.76 5.06 11.58
CA LEU A 56 -6.80 4.04 12.04
C LEU A 56 -5.38 4.58 12.04
N LEU A 57 -4.91 5.17 10.94
CA LEU A 57 -3.57 5.74 10.86
C LEU A 57 -3.32 6.79 11.95
N GLU A 58 -4.31 7.65 12.22
CA GLU A 58 -4.27 8.62 13.32
C GLU A 58 -4.16 7.95 14.68
N ARG A 59 -5.05 6.98 14.96
CA ARG A 59 -5.08 6.25 16.23
C ARG A 59 -3.76 5.55 16.55
N TYR A 60 -3.09 5.01 15.53
CA TYR A 60 -1.78 4.35 15.68
C TYR A 60 -0.61 5.33 15.59
N GLY A 61 -0.88 6.64 15.48
CA GLY A 61 0.11 7.72 15.50
C GLY A 61 0.92 7.84 14.22
N ALA A 62 0.44 7.30 13.10
CA ALA A 62 1.11 7.33 11.80
C ALA A 62 0.79 8.62 11.01
N LEU A 63 -0.44 9.11 11.15
CA LEU A 63 -0.89 10.40 10.65
C LEU A 63 -1.38 11.29 11.80
N ALA A 64 -1.46 12.59 11.57
CA ALA A 64 -2.13 13.54 12.43
C ALA A 64 -3.02 14.47 11.60
N TYR A 65 -4.19 14.80 12.12
CA TYR A 65 -5.08 15.81 11.54
C TYR A 65 -4.87 17.16 12.23
N GLU A 66 -4.67 18.19 11.42
CA GLU A 66 -4.65 19.59 11.84
C GLU A 66 -5.91 20.28 11.30
N PRO A 67 -6.90 20.59 12.16
CA PRO A 67 -8.13 21.25 11.73
C PRO A 67 -7.86 22.66 11.21
N SER A 68 -8.65 23.13 10.24
CA SER A 68 -8.55 24.51 9.73
C SER A 68 -8.98 25.55 10.78
N GLU A 69 -8.65 26.83 10.56
CA GLU A 69 -9.13 27.91 11.43
C GLU A 69 -10.67 27.97 11.50
N GLU A 70 -11.34 27.72 10.37
CA GLU A 70 -12.82 27.69 10.29
C GLU A 70 -13.40 26.50 11.08
N GLU A 71 -12.78 25.33 10.99
CA GLU A 71 -13.17 24.16 11.78
C GLU A 71 -12.93 24.37 13.28
N GLN A 72 -11.81 24.98 13.66
CA GLN A 72 -11.50 25.32 15.05
C GLN A 72 -12.49 26.35 15.61
N ALA A 73 -12.82 27.38 14.84
CA ALA A 73 -13.82 28.39 15.21
C ALA A 73 -15.22 27.77 15.36
N ALA A 74 -15.62 26.91 14.44
CA ALA A 74 -16.89 26.18 14.51
C ALA A 74 -16.97 25.28 15.76
N GLN A 75 -15.89 24.56 16.07
CA GLN A 75 -15.82 23.73 17.27
C GLN A 75 -15.88 24.57 18.56
N ALA A 76 -15.17 25.70 18.62
CA ALA A 76 -15.20 26.61 19.76
C ALA A 76 -16.59 27.24 19.98
N ALA A 77 -17.30 27.58 18.89
CA ALA A 77 -18.67 28.08 18.97
C ALA A 77 -19.63 27.03 19.55
N LEU A 78 -19.52 25.77 19.12
CA LEU A 78 -20.31 24.66 19.66
C LEU A 78 -20.06 24.44 21.16
N GLU A 79 -18.81 24.50 21.62
CA GLU A 79 -18.44 24.30 23.03
C GLU A 79 -18.91 25.44 23.94
N THR A 80 -18.95 26.67 23.42
CA THR A 80 -19.37 27.87 24.16
C THR A 80 -20.87 28.16 24.04
N GLY A 81 -21.60 27.37 23.24
CA GLY A 81 -23.03 27.59 22.95
C GLY A 81 -23.30 28.82 22.07
N GLY A 82 -22.29 29.29 21.34
CA GLY A 82 -22.41 30.37 20.36
C GLY A 82 -23.13 29.90 19.10
N GLU A 83 -23.92 30.79 18.49
CA GLU A 83 -24.47 30.55 17.15
C GLU A 83 -23.34 30.75 16.13
N PRO A 84 -23.18 29.83 15.14
CA PRO A 84 -22.20 30.02 14.08
C PRO A 84 -22.48 31.33 13.33
N GLU A 85 -21.43 32.10 13.06
CA GLU A 85 -21.55 33.37 12.37
C GLU A 85 -22.09 33.12 10.95
N LEU A 86 -23.31 33.58 10.69
CA LEU A 86 -23.99 33.37 9.42
C LEU A 86 -23.42 34.32 8.37
N VAL A 87 -22.67 33.77 7.42
CA VAL A 87 -22.12 34.52 6.29
C VAL A 87 -23.25 34.89 5.33
N VAL A 88 -23.31 36.15 4.91
CA VAL A 88 -24.25 36.66 3.89
C VAL A 88 -23.49 37.12 2.65
N ASP A 89 -24.00 36.80 1.46
CA ASP A 89 -23.44 37.27 0.19
C ASP A 89 -23.75 38.75 -0.09
N GLU A 90 -23.27 39.28 -1.22
CA GLU A 90 -23.49 40.67 -1.65
C GLU A 90 -24.99 41.01 -1.85
N ASP A 91 -25.84 39.98 -2.03
CA ASP A 91 -27.29 40.10 -2.20
C ASP A 91 -28.06 39.92 -0.87
N GLY A 92 -27.35 39.69 0.25
CA GLY A 92 -27.94 39.49 1.58
C GLY A 92 -28.52 38.09 1.80
N ASN A 93 -28.21 37.11 0.97
CA ASN A 93 -28.60 35.72 1.17
C ASN A 93 -27.60 35.01 2.09
N PHE A 94 -28.11 34.15 2.96
CA PHE A 94 -27.28 33.28 3.78
C PHE A 94 -26.50 32.29 2.90
N VAL A 95 -25.18 32.34 3.00
CA VAL A 95 -24.27 31.42 2.34
C VAL A 95 -23.87 30.33 3.33
N THR A 96 -24.36 29.12 3.10
CA THR A 96 -23.90 27.93 3.81
C THR A 96 -22.79 27.28 2.97
N THR A 97 -21.57 27.79 3.07
CA THR A 97 -20.40 27.05 2.59
C THR A 97 -19.94 26.12 3.72
N ALA A 98 -19.56 24.88 3.37
CA ALA A 98 -18.90 24.01 4.32
C ALA A 98 -17.57 24.67 4.73
N PRO A 99 -17.17 24.57 6.01
CA PRO A 99 -15.89 25.12 6.44
C PRO A 99 -14.76 24.51 5.62
N THR A 100 -13.73 25.31 5.37
CA THR A 100 -12.51 24.87 4.71
C THR A 100 -11.95 23.66 5.45
N GLU A 101 -11.62 22.59 4.74
CA GLU A 101 -11.09 21.38 5.37
C GLU A 101 -9.70 21.65 5.98
N GLY A 102 -9.42 21.04 7.13
CA GLY A 102 -8.06 20.91 7.67
C GLY A 102 -7.19 19.98 6.83
N VAL A 103 -6.04 19.59 7.38
CA VAL A 103 -5.05 18.78 6.66
C VAL A 103 -4.54 17.60 7.47
N TRP A 104 -4.29 16.49 6.76
CA TRP A 104 -3.58 15.32 7.24
C TRP A 104 -2.10 15.43 6.90
N ALA A 105 -1.25 15.23 7.90
CA ALA A 105 0.20 15.16 7.74
C ALA A 105 0.76 13.88 8.33
N ILE A 106 1.84 13.37 7.74
CA ILE A 106 2.58 12.25 8.31
C ILE A 106 3.28 12.67 9.59
N THR A 107 3.24 11.84 10.62
CA THR A 107 3.99 12.08 11.85
C THR A 107 5.44 11.65 11.69
N GLU A 108 6.31 12.06 12.62
CA GLU A 108 7.70 11.55 12.69
C GLU A 108 7.74 10.02 12.79
N ALA A 109 6.84 9.41 13.56
CA ALA A 109 6.75 7.96 13.70
C ALA A 109 6.28 7.29 12.40
N GLY A 110 5.32 7.89 11.70
CA GLY A 110 4.85 7.42 10.39
C GLY A 110 5.96 7.48 9.35
N ALA A 111 6.70 8.59 9.30
CA ALA A 111 7.82 8.78 8.39
C ALA A 111 8.96 7.80 8.68
N ALA A 112 9.36 7.64 9.94
CA ALA A 112 10.38 6.68 10.34
C ALA A 112 9.99 5.23 9.98
N TYR A 113 8.71 4.88 10.14
CA TYR A 113 8.22 3.58 9.71
C TYR A 113 8.32 3.40 8.19
N LEU A 114 7.89 4.40 7.41
CA LEU A 114 7.94 4.37 5.95
C LEU A 114 9.38 4.30 5.42
N ASP A 115 10.28 5.10 5.99
CA ASP A 115 11.70 5.17 5.64
C ASP A 115 12.47 3.90 6.01
N SER A 116 11.95 3.08 6.94
CA SER A 116 12.52 1.78 7.29
C SER A 116 12.30 0.68 6.22
N ASP A 117 11.56 1.01 5.15
CA ASP A 117 11.16 0.10 4.07
C ASP A 117 10.62 -1.25 4.57
N PRO A 118 9.48 -1.24 5.30
CA PRO A 118 8.91 -2.45 5.90
C PRO A 118 8.48 -3.49 4.85
N ILE A 119 8.20 -3.04 3.62
CA ILE A 119 7.86 -3.90 2.49
C ILE A 119 9.12 -4.59 1.95
N GLY A 120 10.22 -3.85 1.77
CA GLY A 120 11.51 -4.45 1.41
C GLY A 120 12.00 -5.46 2.46
N ALA A 121 11.85 -5.16 3.75
CA ALA A 121 12.17 -6.13 4.80
C ALA A 121 11.34 -7.42 4.70
N LYS A 122 10.04 -7.32 4.36
CA LYS A 122 9.19 -8.49 4.10
C LYS A 122 9.60 -9.24 2.83
N ALA A 123 10.02 -8.53 1.78
CA ALA A 123 10.54 -9.16 0.56
C ALA A 123 11.81 -9.95 0.85
N GLN A 124 12.77 -9.39 1.59
CA GLN A 124 13.98 -10.10 2.01
C GLN A 124 13.65 -11.34 2.86
N ALA A 125 12.70 -11.21 3.79
CA ALA A 125 12.25 -12.35 4.59
C ALA A 125 11.58 -13.43 3.73
N LEU A 126 10.81 -13.06 2.71
CA LEU A 126 10.22 -13.99 1.75
C LEU A 126 11.31 -14.73 0.98
N LEU A 127 12.30 -14.01 0.43
CA LEU A 127 13.40 -14.60 -0.32
C LEU A 127 14.20 -15.62 0.51
N ALA A 128 14.43 -15.30 1.79
CA ALA A 128 15.10 -16.22 2.71
C ALA A 128 14.24 -17.45 3.07
N LYS A 129 12.95 -17.23 3.35
CA LYS A 129 11.98 -18.29 3.70
C LYS A 129 11.80 -19.29 2.55
N ASP A 130 11.71 -18.78 1.33
CA ASP A 130 11.39 -19.56 0.13
C ASP A 130 12.58 -19.65 -0.83
N ALA A 131 13.81 -19.70 -0.31
CA ALA A 131 15.04 -19.71 -1.10
C ALA A 131 15.07 -20.81 -2.19
N VAL A 132 14.48 -21.98 -1.91
CA VAL A 132 14.38 -23.07 -2.90
C VAL A 132 13.44 -22.71 -4.06
N TYR A 133 12.45 -21.86 -3.84
CA TYR A 133 11.42 -21.50 -4.82
C TYR A 133 11.69 -20.19 -5.57
N LEU A 134 12.85 -19.56 -5.39
CA LEU A 134 13.22 -18.34 -6.12
C LEU A 134 13.08 -18.48 -7.65
N PRO A 135 13.44 -19.61 -8.29
CA PRO A 135 13.21 -19.80 -9.72
C PRO A 135 11.72 -19.75 -10.11
N VAL A 136 10.82 -20.15 -9.20
CA VAL A 136 9.36 -20.10 -9.41
C VAL A 136 8.86 -18.66 -9.35
N TYR A 137 9.32 -17.88 -8.35
CA TYR A 137 9.00 -16.46 -8.25
C TYR A 137 9.48 -15.68 -9.47
N ARG A 138 10.72 -15.94 -9.92
CA ARG A 138 11.28 -15.34 -11.13
C ARG A 138 10.43 -15.70 -12.35
N ALA A 139 10.17 -16.98 -12.61
CA ALA A 139 9.38 -17.40 -13.77
C ALA A 139 7.99 -16.74 -13.81
N LEU A 140 7.36 -16.56 -12.65
CA LEU A 140 6.08 -15.87 -12.52
C LEU A 140 6.20 -14.38 -12.87
N LEU A 141 7.17 -13.69 -12.26
CA LEU A 141 7.42 -12.27 -12.50
C LEU A 141 7.82 -11.98 -13.95
N GLU A 142 8.68 -12.81 -14.55
CA GLU A 142 9.06 -12.67 -15.97
C GLU A 142 7.86 -12.83 -16.89
N PHE A 143 7.04 -13.85 -16.66
CA PHE A 143 5.85 -14.09 -17.46
C PHE A 143 4.85 -12.94 -17.35
N ALA A 144 4.67 -12.37 -16.16
CA ALA A 144 3.74 -11.27 -15.92
C ALA A 144 4.31 -9.88 -16.29
N ALA A 145 5.63 -9.73 -16.38
CA ALA A 145 6.28 -8.48 -16.79
C ALA A 145 6.11 -8.18 -18.29
N GLU A 146 5.91 -9.21 -19.12
CA GLU A 146 5.64 -9.03 -20.55
C GLU A 146 4.29 -8.34 -20.80
N CYS A 147 3.24 -8.80 -20.13
CA CYS A 147 1.91 -8.20 -20.16
C CYS A 147 1.04 -8.74 -19.01
N PRO A 148 -0.05 -8.05 -18.66
CA PRO A 148 -0.94 -8.49 -17.59
C PRO A 148 -1.54 -9.87 -17.86
N ARG A 149 -1.66 -10.70 -16.84
CA ARG A 149 -2.07 -12.11 -16.96
C ARG A 149 -3.32 -12.42 -16.15
N ASP A 150 -4.21 -13.22 -16.72
CA ASP A 150 -5.27 -13.82 -15.91
C ASP A 150 -4.74 -14.97 -15.04
N LYS A 151 -5.53 -15.36 -14.04
CA LYS A 151 -5.15 -16.43 -13.09
C LYS A 151 -4.90 -17.78 -13.78
N SER A 152 -5.65 -18.10 -14.83
CA SER A 152 -5.54 -19.39 -15.53
C SER A 152 -4.26 -19.49 -16.34
N ALA A 153 -3.82 -18.38 -16.94
CA ALA A 153 -2.56 -18.28 -17.64
C ALA A 153 -1.37 -18.46 -16.69
N ILE A 154 -1.42 -17.84 -15.50
CA ILE A 154 -0.40 -18.03 -14.46
C ILE A 154 -0.37 -19.49 -13.99
N ASP A 155 -1.54 -20.10 -13.75
CA ASP A 155 -1.63 -21.50 -13.31
C ASP A 155 -0.98 -22.45 -14.32
N ALA A 156 -1.23 -22.24 -15.61
CA ALA A 156 -0.65 -23.07 -16.68
C ALA A 156 0.89 -23.01 -16.76
N VAL A 157 1.50 -21.90 -16.32
CA VAL A 157 2.96 -21.71 -16.33
C VAL A 157 3.59 -22.24 -15.04
N ILE A 158 2.97 -21.98 -13.90
CA ILE A 158 3.59 -22.20 -12.59
C ILE A 158 3.27 -23.58 -12.01
N ASP A 159 2.05 -24.08 -12.16
CA ASP A 159 1.67 -25.37 -11.58
C ASP A 159 2.45 -26.58 -12.15
N PRO A 160 2.96 -26.56 -13.39
CA PRO A 160 3.86 -27.61 -13.89
C PRO A 160 5.31 -27.50 -13.41
N HIS A 161 5.71 -26.40 -12.76
CA HIS A 161 7.11 -26.16 -12.39
C HIS A 161 7.66 -27.32 -11.52
N PRO A 162 8.86 -27.86 -11.79
CA PRO A 162 9.37 -29.04 -11.06
C PRO A 162 9.47 -28.84 -9.55
N LEU A 163 9.92 -27.65 -9.13
CA LEU A 163 10.08 -27.31 -7.71
C LEU A 163 8.77 -27.31 -6.92
N VAL A 164 7.62 -27.09 -7.58
CA VAL A 164 6.33 -27.01 -6.88
C VAL A 164 5.63 -28.37 -6.76
N GLN A 165 6.27 -29.47 -7.20
CA GLN A 165 5.65 -30.80 -7.16
C GLN A 165 5.84 -31.51 -5.81
N ASN A 166 6.90 -31.21 -5.06
CA ASN A 166 7.20 -31.86 -3.77
C ASN A 166 7.96 -30.92 -2.80
N PRO A 167 7.29 -30.38 -1.75
CA PRO A 167 5.86 -30.48 -1.49
C PRO A 167 5.03 -29.84 -2.61
N ARG A 168 3.78 -30.30 -2.77
CA ARG A 168 2.88 -29.72 -3.78
C ARG A 168 2.48 -28.29 -3.37
N LEU A 169 2.91 -27.31 -4.15
CA LEU A 169 2.47 -25.92 -4.09
C LEU A 169 1.78 -25.54 -5.41
N PHE A 170 0.91 -24.54 -5.35
CA PHE A 170 0.17 -24.04 -6.50
C PHE A 170 0.51 -22.58 -6.73
N ALA A 171 0.31 -22.08 -7.95
CA ALA A 171 0.57 -20.69 -8.32
C ALA A 171 -0.05 -19.67 -7.35
N GLY A 172 -1.22 -19.96 -6.79
CA GLY A 172 -1.89 -19.09 -5.81
C GLY A 172 -1.09 -18.84 -4.52
N TYR A 173 -0.20 -19.76 -4.14
CA TYR A 173 0.74 -19.53 -3.03
C TYR A 173 1.70 -18.39 -3.37
N PHE A 174 2.44 -18.53 -4.48
CA PHE A 174 3.44 -17.55 -4.92
C PHE A 174 2.82 -16.18 -5.19
N LEU A 175 1.65 -16.18 -5.83
CA LEU A 175 0.89 -14.96 -6.11
C LEU A 175 0.49 -14.22 -4.82
N GLY A 176 0.02 -14.95 -3.81
CA GLY A 176 -0.34 -14.36 -2.52
C GLY A 176 0.87 -13.88 -1.71
N GLU A 177 2.04 -14.50 -1.85
CA GLU A 177 3.28 -14.00 -1.24
C GLU A 177 3.76 -12.72 -1.95
N LEU A 178 3.74 -12.68 -3.29
CA LEU A 178 4.11 -11.50 -4.09
C LEU A 178 3.17 -10.32 -3.88
N GLU A 179 1.86 -10.57 -3.78
CA GLU A 179 0.87 -9.54 -3.44
C GLU A 179 1.13 -8.94 -2.05
N ARG A 180 1.51 -9.77 -1.06
CA ARG A 180 1.80 -9.30 0.30
C ARG A 180 3.03 -8.42 0.42
N ILE A 181 3.95 -8.48 -0.54
CA ILE A 181 5.12 -7.60 -0.62
C ILE A 181 4.97 -6.53 -1.70
N ASP A 182 3.74 -6.31 -2.19
CA ASP A 182 3.42 -5.35 -3.25
C ASP A 182 4.30 -5.52 -4.50
N ALA A 183 4.72 -6.75 -4.81
CA ALA A 183 5.43 -7.08 -6.05
C ALA A 183 4.45 -7.36 -7.21
N MET A 184 3.22 -7.72 -6.88
CA MET A 184 2.15 -7.93 -7.84
C MET A 184 0.82 -7.43 -7.32
N GLU A 185 -0.07 -7.04 -8.22
CA GLU A 185 -1.42 -6.61 -7.88
C GLU A 185 -2.47 -7.10 -8.87
N TRP A 186 -3.72 -7.19 -8.41
CA TRP A 186 -4.87 -7.48 -9.25
C TRP A 186 -5.60 -6.20 -9.65
N ALA A 187 -5.65 -5.92 -10.96
CA ALA A 187 -6.39 -4.81 -11.57
C ALA A 187 -7.04 -5.32 -12.88
N ASP A 188 -8.13 -6.08 -12.76
CA ASP A 188 -8.77 -6.88 -13.83
C ASP A 188 -7.92 -8.03 -14.41
N ALA A 189 -6.60 -7.92 -14.33
CA ALA A 189 -5.60 -8.96 -14.52
C ALA A 189 -4.50 -8.80 -13.46
N TRP A 190 -3.54 -9.73 -13.42
CA TRP A 190 -2.35 -9.62 -12.57
C TRP A 190 -1.28 -8.79 -13.25
N HIS A 191 -0.80 -7.78 -12.55
CA HIS A 191 0.27 -6.87 -12.97
C HIS A 191 1.49 -7.02 -12.07
N VAL A 192 2.68 -6.85 -12.64
CA VAL A 192 3.91 -6.64 -11.88
C VAL A 192 4.00 -5.15 -11.56
N THR A 193 4.23 -4.83 -10.28
CA THR A 193 4.41 -3.45 -9.81
C THR A 193 5.86 -3.00 -10.03
N GLU A 194 6.18 -1.73 -9.76
CA GLU A 194 7.57 -1.25 -9.76
C GLU A 194 8.46 -2.06 -8.80
N ARG A 195 7.99 -2.30 -7.57
CA ARG A 195 8.70 -3.17 -6.60
C ARG A 195 8.88 -4.61 -7.10
N GLY A 196 7.93 -5.11 -7.89
CA GLY A 196 8.03 -6.42 -8.51
C GLY A 196 9.09 -6.50 -9.60
N LEU A 197 9.30 -5.40 -10.34
CA LEU A 197 10.37 -5.27 -11.32
C LEU A 197 11.73 -5.20 -10.63
N ASP A 198 11.87 -4.38 -9.57
CA ASP A 198 13.09 -4.31 -8.77
C ASP A 198 13.45 -5.69 -8.17
N LEU A 199 12.44 -6.41 -7.66
CA LEU A 199 12.61 -7.77 -7.15
C LEU A 199 13.05 -8.74 -8.26
N LEU A 200 12.47 -8.62 -9.45
CA LEU A 200 12.83 -9.44 -10.61
C LEU A 200 14.29 -9.21 -11.03
N GLU A 201 14.75 -7.96 -11.04
CA GLU A 201 16.15 -7.62 -11.30
C GLU A 201 17.08 -8.27 -10.27
N ALA A 202 16.76 -8.14 -8.97
CA ALA A 202 17.55 -8.78 -7.90
C ALA A 202 17.61 -10.32 -8.04
N LEU A 203 16.53 -10.95 -8.50
CA LEU A 203 16.47 -12.40 -8.73
C LEU A 203 17.30 -12.85 -9.95
N ARG A 204 17.52 -11.97 -10.93
CA ARG A 204 18.38 -12.23 -12.09
C ARG A 204 19.85 -12.11 -11.72
N ASP A 205 20.21 -11.05 -10.99
CA ASP A 205 21.59 -10.81 -10.55
C ASP A 205 22.12 -11.94 -9.64
N GLY A 206 21.26 -12.52 -8.80
CA GLY A 206 21.62 -13.66 -7.95
C GLY A 206 21.98 -14.94 -8.72
N GLU A 207 21.47 -15.13 -9.94
CA GLU A 207 21.81 -16.28 -10.79
C GLU A 207 23.17 -16.12 -11.48
N ASP A 208 23.53 -14.89 -11.86
CA ASP A 208 24.82 -14.57 -12.48
C ASP A 208 25.99 -14.79 -11.49
N ASP A 209 25.75 -14.55 -10.20
CA ASP A 209 26.74 -14.81 -9.14
C ASP A 209 26.93 -16.31 -8.85
N GLU A 210 25.86 -17.12 -8.77
CA GLU A 210 25.99 -18.57 -8.57
C GLU A 210 26.59 -19.29 -9.79
N SER A 211 26.23 -18.87 -11.00
CA SER A 211 26.78 -19.43 -12.24
C SER A 211 28.25 -19.02 -12.48
N GLY A 212 28.66 -17.84 -12.01
CA GLY A 212 30.06 -17.39 -12.00
C GLY A 212 30.96 -18.13 -11.00
N VAL A 213 30.42 -18.62 -9.88
CA VAL A 213 31.16 -19.44 -8.90
C VAL A 213 31.32 -20.88 -9.41
N ALA A 214 30.27 -21.49 -9.95
CA ALA A 214 30.33 -22.84 -10.52
C ALA A 214 31.31 -22.95 -11.71
N ALA A 215 31.48 -21.88 -12.48
CA ALA A 215 32.43 -21.83 -13.60
C ALA A 215 33.90 -21.64 -13.16
N LYS A 216 34.18 -21.23 -11.92
CA LYS A 216 35.55 -21.07 -11.38
C LYS A 216 36.07 -22.30 -10.65
N GLU A 217 35.20 -23.25 -10.30
CA GLU A 217 35.56 -24.49 -9.60
C GLU A 217 35.62 -25.73 -10.51
N ALA A 218 35.47 -25.56 -11.83
CA ALA A 218 35.64 -26.60 -12.86
C ALA A 218 36.95 -26.42 -13.65
#